data_AF-M0FVM0-F1
#
_entry.id   AF-M0FVM0-F1
#
_cell.length_a   1.000
_cell.length_b   1.000
_cell.length_c   1.000
_cell.angle_alpha   90.00
_cell.angle_beta   90.00
_cell.angle_gamma   90.00
#
_symmetry.space_group_name_H-M   'P 1'
#
loop_
_entity.id
_entity.type
_entity.pdbx_description
1 polymer ?
#
loop_
_entity_poly.entity_id
_entity_poly.type
_entity_poly.pdbx_seq_one_letter_code
_entity_poly.pdbx_strand_id
1 'polypeptide(L)'
;MPDMYYDVYDADRPEIFFKATPSRTVEPGDAIGVRDDSQWDVPEPELGIVLRRGEIVGYTVGNDVSSRSIEGENPLYLPQAKVYDRCCSLGPCVVTPDDIDDPHELEMSMTIERDGEVVYDDATNT
;
A
#
# COMPACT_ATOMS: atom_id res chain seq x y z
N MET A 1 16.48 -11.20 0.53
CA MET A 1 15.24 -11.12 1.33
C MET A 1 15.26 -12.26 2.33
N PRO A 2 14.74 -12.05 3.56
CA PRO A 2 14.57 -13.11 4.55
C PRO A 2 13.77 -14.29 3.99
N ASP A 3 14.13 -15.52 4.37
CA ASP A 3 13.51 -16.76 3.85
C ASP A 3 11.99 -16.81 4.09
N MET A 4 11.51 -16.15 5.14
CA MET A 4 10.09 -16.05 5.50
C MET A 4 9.19 -15.50 4.38
N TYR A 5 9.67 -14.57 3.56
CA TYR A 5 8.86 -14.03 2.45
C TYR A 5 8.64 -15.07 1.35
N TYR A 6 9.64 -15.92 1.09
CA TYR A 6 9.48 -17.03 0.15
C TYR A 6 8.60 -18.13 0.74
N ASP A 7 8.72 -18.39 2.05
CA ASP A 7 7.87 -19.36 2.73
C ASP A 7 6.38 -18.99 2.61
N VAL A 8 6.05 -17.71 2.73
CA VAL A 8 4.66 -17.22 2.55
C VAL A 8 4.21 -17.30 1.10
N TYR A 9 5.11 -17.02 0.14
CA TYR A 9 4.80 -17.04 -1.29
C TYR A 9 4.28 -18.41 -1.74
N ASP A 10 4.88 -19.50 -1.27
CA ASP A 10 4.49 -20.87 -1.62
C ASP A 10 3.45 -21.50 -0.66
N ALA A 11 3.01 -20.77 0.37
CA ALA A 11 2.11 -21.30 1.40
C ALA A 11 0.62 -21.14 1.06
N ASP A 12 -0.20 -22.08 1.53
CA ASP A 12 -1.67 -21.97 1.49
C ASP A 12 -2.22 -20.80 2.33
N ARG A 13 -1.45 -20.34 3.32
CA ARG A 13 -1.84 -19.25 4.23
C ARG A 13 -1.18 -17.94 3.76
N PRO A 14 -1.95 -16.93 3.32
CA PRO A 14 -1.39 -15.65 2.90
C PRO A 14 -0.95 -14.81 4.09
N GLU A 15 -0.11 -13.81 3.83
CA GLU A 15 0.12 -12.72 4.76
C GLU A 15 -1.12 -11.82 4.86
N ILE A 16 -1.51 -11.49 6.09
CA ILE A 16 -2.57 -10.53 6.38
C ILE A 16 -2.10 -9.71 7.59
N PHE A 17 -2.12 -8.38 7.47
CA PHE A 17 -1.82 -7.47 8.56
C PHE A 17 -2.81 -6.32 8.63
N PHE A 18 -2.86 -5.66 9.79
CA PHE A 18 -3.67 -4.46 9.98
C PHE A 18 -2.85 -3.23 9.58
N LYS A 19 -3.33 -2.45 8.60
CA LYS A 19 -2.63 -1.27 8.10
C LYS A 19 -2.96 0.01 8.85
N ALA A 20 -4.23 0.43 8.86
CA ALA A 20 -4.58 1.75 9.35
C ALA A 20 -6.01 1.85 9.90
N THR A 21 -6.21 2.84 10.76
CA THR A 21 -7.52 3.37 11.15
C THR A 21 -7.85 4.61 10.31
N PRO A 22 -9.12 5.05 10.20
CA PRO A 22 -9.47 6.26 9.46
C PRO A 22 -8.66 7.50 9.85
N SER A 23 -8.35 7.67 11.14
CA SER A 23 -7.56 8.81 11.64
C SER A 23 -6.07 8.78 11.24
N ARG A 24 -5.60 7.72 10.58
CA ARG A 24 -4.21 7.54 10.10
C ARG A 24 -4.14 7.46 8.57
N THR A 25 -5.29 7.58 7.90
CA THR A 25 -5.40 7.57 6.45
C THR A 25 -5.60 9.00 5.95
N VAL A 26 -4.86 9.40 4.93
CA VAL A 26 -4.96 10.72 4.30
C VAL A 26 -5.72 10.65 2.98
N GLU A 27 -6.26 11.81 2.59
CA GLU A 27 -6.97 11.99 1.33
C GLU A 27 -5.98 12.22 0.16
N PRO A 28 -6.40 12.05 -1.10
CA PRO A 28 -5.55 12.35 -2.25
C PRO A 28 -5.07 13.80 -2.24
N GLY A 29 -3.78 13.99 -2.48
CA GLY A 29 -3.13 15.31 -2.49
C GLY A 29 -2.64 15.78 -1.12
N ASP A 30 -3.04 15.14 -0.02
CA ASP A 30 -2.46 15.39 1.29
C ASP A 30 -1.10 14.71 1.46
N ALA A 31 -0.24 15.31 2.28
CA ALA A 31 1.06 14.73 2.58
C ALA A 31 0.92 13.38 3.33
N ILE A 32 1.62 12.35 2.86
CA ILE A 32 1.82 11.12 3.62
C ILE A 32 2.83 11.31 4.76
N GLY A 33 2.81 10.42 5.75
CA GLY A 33 3.78 10.41 6.84
C GLY A 33 5.06 9.66 6.47
N VAL A 34 6.19 10.15 6.94
CA VAL A 34 7.48 9.43 6.99
C VAL A 34 7.94 9.47 8.44
N ARG A 35 8.40 8.34 8.98
CA ARG A 35 8.80 8.28 10.38
C ARG A 35 10.18 8.90 10.57
N ASP A 36 10.35 9.68 11.63
CA ASP A 36 11.64 10.32 11.97
C ASP A 36 12.76 9.29 12.26
N ASP A 37 12.39 8.09 12.71
CA ASP A 37 13.31 6.99 13.01
C ASP A 37 13.51 6.02 11.84
N SER A 38 12.91 6.28 10.67
CA SER A 38 13.13 5.50 9.46
C SER A 38 14.02 6.28 8.48
N GLN A 39 14.98 5.58 7.89
CA GLN A 39 15.89 6.15 6.88
C GLN A 39 15.57 5.70 5.46
N TRP A 40 14.60 4.80 5.31
CA TRP A 40 14.18 4.28 4.02
C TRP A 40 12.70 3.93 4.09
N ASP A 41 11.91 4.75 3.40
CA ASP A 41 10.47 4.64 3.29
C ASP A 41 10.09 4.64 1.83
N VAL A 42 9.12 3.79 1.49
CA VAL A 42 8.65 3.63 0.11
C VAL A 42 7.13 3.73 0.07
N PRO A 43 6.56 4.39 -0.96
CA PRO A 43 5.18 4.15 -1.33
C PRO A 43 5.02 2.74 -1.92
N GLU A 44 3.86 2.14 -1.69
CA GLU A 44 3.49 0.84 -2.28
C GLU A 44 2.14 1.03 -2.94
N PRO A 45 2.11 1.18 -4.29
CA PRO A 45 0.86 1.37 -5.02
C PRO A 45 0.10 0.04 -5.03
N GLU A 46 -1.18 0.08 -4.65
CA GLU A 46 -2.01 -1.12 -4.55
C GLU A 46 -3.45 -0.88 -5.04
N LEU A 47 -4.08 -1.96 -5.52
CA LEU A 47 -5.52 -2.00 -5.75
C LEU A 47 -6.22 -2.21 -4.40
N GLY A 48 -6.94 -1.19 -3.93
CA GLY A 48 -7.75 -1.27 -2.73
C GLY A 48 -9.13 -1.86 -3.01
N ILE A 49 -9.57 -2.79 -2.16
CA ILE A 49 -10.90 -3.40 -2.23
C ILE A 49 -11.75 -2.92 -1.03
N VAL A 50 -12.92 -2.34 -1.32
CA VAL A 50 -13.86 -1.91 -0.30
C VAL A 50 -14.84 -3.05 0.00
N LEU A 51 -14.87 -3.49 1.26
CA LEU A 51 -15.70 -4.61 1.70
C LEU A 51 -16.87 -4.14 2.58
N ARG A 52 -18.03 -4.77 2.39
CA ARG A 52 -19.17 -4.67 3.31
C ARG A 52 -19.67 -6.06 3.64
N ARG A 53 -19.50 -6.48 4.90
CA ARG A 53 -19.92 -7.81 5.38
C ARG A 53 -19.36 -8.98 4.54
N GLY A 54 -18.14 -8.83 4.02
CA GLY A 54 -17.49 -9.84 3.19
C GLY A 54 -17.80 -9.75 1.69
N GLU A 55 -18.70 -8.84 1.28
CA GLU A 55 -18.97 -8.58 -0.13
C GLU A 55 -18.12 -7.41 -0.64
N ILE A 56 -17.61 -7.53 -1.86
CA ILE A 56 -16.93 -6.44 -2.56
C ILE A 56 -17.98 -5.40 -2.98
N VAL A 57 -17.81 -4.16 -2.53
CA VAL A 57 -18.72 -3.05 -2.86
C VAL A 57 -18.03 -1.92 -3.63
N GLY A 58 -16.74 -2.06 -3.89
CA GLY A 58 -16.03 -1.15 -4.78
C GLY A 58 -14.52 -1.34 -4.76
N TYR A 59 -13.86 -0.63 -5.65
CA TYR A 59 -12.41 -0.61 -5.81
C TYR A 59 -11.89 0.82 -5.71
N THR A 60 -10.65 0.99 -5.27
CA THR A 60 -9.97 2.29 -5.15
C THR A 60 -8.47 2.11 -5.33
N VAL A 61 -7.71 3.20 -5.45
CA VAL A 61 -6.24 3.14 -5.39
C VAL A 61 -5.80 3.33 -3.95
N GLY A 62 -4.80 2.55 -3.53
CA GLY A 62 -4.17 2.66 -2.23
C GLY A 62 -2.68 2.92 -2.32
N ASN A 63 -2.16 3.63 -1.33
CA ASN A 63 -0.73 3.73 -1.06
C ASN A 63 -0.45 3.21 0.36
N ASP A 64 0.21 2.05 0.44
CA ASP A 64 0.71 1.46 1.68
C ASP A 64 2.14 1.96 1.97
N VAL A 65 2.24 3.14 2.59
CA VAL A 65 3.55 3.73 2.90
C VAL A 65 4.27 2.92 3.97
N SER A 66 5.50 2.52 3.66
CA SER A 66 6.19 1.48 4.42
C SER A 66 7.61 1.89 4.79
N SER A 67 7.91 1.86 6.09
CA SER A 67 9.25 2.11 6.62
C SER A 67 10.11 0.86 6.48
N ARG A 68 10.65 0.63 5.27
CA ARG A 68 11.44 -0.56 4.92
C ARG A 68 12.72 -0.71 5.74
N SER A 69 13.28 0.39 6.25
CA SER A 69 14.40 0.31 7.19
C SER A 69 14.04 -0.42 8.50
N ILE A 70 12.83 -0.20 9.02
CA ILE A 70 12.34 -0.83 10.26
C ILE A 70 11.89 -2.27 10.00
N GLU A 71 11.14 -2.49 8.91
CA GLU A 71 10.69 -3.83 8.52
C GLU A 71 11.87 -4.77 8.24
N GLY A 72 12.86 -4.28 7.49
CA GLY A 72 14.03 -5.06 7.11
C GLY A 72 14.96 -5.42 8.27
N GLU A 73 14.88 -4.71 9.39
CA GLU A 73 15.64 -5.02 10.60
C GLU A 73 15.10 -6.26 11.31
N ASN A 74 13.78 -6.34 11.49
CA ASN A 74 13.15 -7.48 12.15
C ASN A 74 11.67 -7.60 11.72
N PRO A 75 11.21 -8.78 11.27
CA PRO A 75 9.82 -8.97 10.85
C PRO A 75 8.81 -8.68 11.98
N LEU A 76 9.22 -8.80 13.25
CA LEU A 76 8.36 -8.44 14.39
C LEU A 76 8.09 -6.92 14.48
N TYR A 77 8.83 -6.10 13.75
CA TYR A 77 8.63 -4.65 13.70
C TYR A 77 7.68 -4.22 12.58
N LEU A 78 7.14 -5.14 11.78
CA LEU A 78 6.17 -4.84 10.72
C LEU A 78 5.02 -3.93 11.18
N PRO A 79 4.40 -4.12 12.37
CA PRO A 79 3.36 -3.20 12.83
C PRO A 79 3.85 -1.76 13.02
N GLN A 80 5.10 -1.56 13.45
CA GLN A 80 5.68 -0.22 13.58
C GLN A 80 6.02 0.39 12.23
N ALA A 81 6.49 -0.45 11.29
CA ALA A 81 6.84 -0.07 9.93
C ALA A 81 5.63 0.23 9.04
N LYS A 82 4.45 -0.30 9.38
CA LYS A 82 3.21 -0.13 8.61
C LYS A 82 2.16 0.76 9.29
N VAL A 83 2.13 0.86 10.62
CA VAL A 83 1.04 1.55 11.35
C VAL A 83 1.56 2.77 12.11
N TYR A 84 1.42 3.95 11.51
CA TYR A 84 1.77 5.25 12.11
C TYR A 84 0.89 6.38 11.56
N ASP A 85 1.11 7.61 12.01
CA ASP A 85 0.33 8.75 11.54
C ASP A 85 0.51 8.95 10.03
N ARG A 86 -0.59 9.10 9.29
CA ARG A 86 -0.59 9.35 7.83
C ARG A 86 0.13 8.26 7.00
N CYS A 87 0.16 7.02 7.49
CA CYS A 87 0.84 5.90 6.83
C CYS A 87 0.10 5.30 5.64
N CYS A 88 -1.13 5.74 5.37
CA CYS A 88 -1.99 5.18 4.33
C CYS A 88 -2.67 6.32 3.57
N SER A 89 -2.80 6.19 2.25
CA SER A 89 -3.65 7.06 1.43
C SER A 89 -4.59 6.20 0.58
N LEU A 90 -5.84 6.63 0.43
CA LEU A 90 -6.85 5.95 -0.39
C LEU A 90 -7.58 6.97 -1.27
N GLY A 91 -8.01 6.57 -2.47
CA GLY A 91 -8.79 7.41 -3.38
C GLY A 91 -8.20 7.46 -4.80
N PRO A 92 -8.55 8.46 -5.63
CA PRO A 92 -9.42 9.61 -5.35
C PRO A 92 -10.92 9.30 -5.37
N CYS A 93 -11.30 8.12 -5.83
CA CYS A 93 -12.69 7.68 -5.84
C CYS A 93 -12.78 6.22 -5.41
N VAL A 94 -14.01 5.80 -5.10
CA VAL A 94 -14.38 4.39 -5.06
C VAL A 94 -15.26 4.14 -6.28
N VAL A 95 -14.83 3.24 -7.15
CA VAL A 95 -15.62 2.80 -8.30
C VAL A 95 -16.43 1.57 -7.92
N THR A 96 -17.58 1.39 -8.56
CA THR A 96 -18.41 0.21 -8.28
C THR A 96 -17.81 -1.02 -8.96
N PRO A 97 -18.13 -2.25 -8.48
CA PRO A 97 -17.63 -3.45 -9.13
C PRO A 97 -18.01 -3.57 -10.60
N ASP A 98 -19.16 -3.00 -10.99
CA ASP A 98 -19.65 -3.01 -12.38
C ASP A 98 -18.87 -2.04 -13.30
N ASP A 99 -18.07 -1.13 -12.74
CA ASP A 99 -17.20 -0.21 -13.50
C ASP A 99 -15.85 -0.84 -13.88
N ILE A 100 -15.54 -2.05 -13.37
CA ILE A 100 -14.30 -2.78 -13.66
C ILE A 100 -14.66 -4.11 -14.33
N ASP A 101 -14.21 -4.29 -15.58
CA ASP A 101 -14.43 -5.52 -16.34
C ASP A 101 -13.66 -6.71 -15.73
N ASP A 102 -12.35 -6.56 -15.51
CA ASP A 102 -11.50 -7.55 -14.85
C ASP A 102 -10.52 -6.88 -13.86
N PRO A 103 -10.67 -7.11 -12.54
CA PRO A 103 -9.74 -6.57 -11.54
C PRO A 103 -8.36 -7.23 -11.55
N HIS A 104 -8.16 -8.28 -12.36
CA HIS A 104 -6.88 -8.94 -12.63
C HIS A 104 -6.24 -8.49 -13.94
N GLU A 105 -6.75 -7.44 -14.59
CA GLU A 105 -6.17 -6.89 -15.83
C GLU A 105 -6.10 -5.35 -15.79
N LEU A 106 -5.64 -4.80 -14.67
CA LEU A 106 -5.51 -3.35 -14.46
C LEU A 106 -4.04 -2.94 -14.46
N GLU A 107 -3.67 -1.99 -15.31
CA GLU A 107 -2.36 -1.34 -15.22
C GLU A 107 -2.31 -0.43 -13.99
N MET A 108 -1.25 -0.58 -13.21
CA MET A 108 -0.95 0.22 -12.04
C MET A 108 0.41 0.85 -12.20
N SER A 109 0.44 2.18 -12.18
CA SER A 109 1.67 2.95 -12.35
C SER A 109 1.99 3.76 -11.11
N MET A 110 3.29 4.05 -10.94
CA MET A 110 3.78 4.90 -9.87
C MET A 110 4.89 5.81 -10.37
N THR A 111 4.75 7.09 -10.07
CA THR A 111 5.75 8.11 -10.36
C THR A 111 6.14 8.81 -9.05
N ILE A 112 7.44 9.03 -8.84
CA ILE A 112 7.97 9.80 -7.72
C ILE A 112 8.73 11.00 -8.29
N GLU A 113 8.32 12.19 -7.86
CA GLU A 113 8.95 13.46 -8.23
C GLU A 113 9.70 14.07 -7.05
N ARG A 114 10.88 14.64 -7.31
CA ARG A 114 11.68 15.39 -6.33
C ARG A 114 12.24 16.64 -6.98
N ASP A 115 11.99 17.79 -6.36
CA ASP A 115 12.42 19.11 -6.87
C ASP A 115 12.00 19.39 -8.33
N GLY A 116 10.85 18.84 -8.74
CA GLY A 116 10.30 18.97 -10.09
C GLY A 116 10.89 17.98 -11.12
N GLU A 117 11.75 17.05 -10.69
CA GLU A 117 12.31 16.00 -11.54
C GLU A 117 11.70 14.63 -11.19
N VAL A 118 11.36 13.85 -12.21
CA VAL A 118 10.92 12.45 -12.04
C VAL A 118 12.13 11.60 -11.69
N VAL A 119 12.13 11.01 -10.49
CA VAL A 119 13.22 10.16 -9.98
C VAL A 119 12.87 8.67 -10.00
N TYR A 120 11.60 8.33 -10.18
CA TYR A 120 11.09 6.97 -10.38
C TYR A 120 9.81 7.04 -11.23
N ASP A 121 9.67 6.12 -12.18
CA ASP A 121 8.50 5.98 -13.04
C ASP A 121 8.44 4.53 -13.54
N ASP A 122 7.42 3.78 -13.13
CA ASP A 122 7.26 2.37 -13.49
C ASP A 122 5.79 1.94 -13.44
N ALA A 123 5.49 0.78 -14.02
CA ALA A 123 4.16 0.20 -14.03
C ALA A 123 4.17 -1.34 -13.98
N THR A 124 3.09 -1.89 -13.45
CA THR A 124 2.79 -3.33 -13.43
C THR A 124 1.32 -3.57 -13.78
N ASN A 125 0.94 -4.83 -13.94
CA ASN A 125 -0.47 -5.24 -14.06
C ASN A 125 -0.85 -6.08 -12.83
N THR A 126 -2.11 -5.97 -12.40
CA THR A 126 -2.71 -6.78 -11.32
C THR A 126 -2.84 -8.27 -11.66
#